data_AF-A0A538RR28-F1
#
_entry.id   AF-A0A538RR28-F1
#
_cell.length_a   1.000
_cell.length_b   1.000
_cell.length_c   1.000
_cell.angle_alpha   90.00
_cell.angle_beta   90.00
_cell.angle_gamma   90.00
#
_symmetry.space_group_name_H-M   'P 1'
#
loop_
_entity.id
_entity.type
_entity.pdbx_description
1 polymer ?
#
loop_
_entity_poly.entity_id
_entity_poly.type
_entity_poly.pdbx_seq_one_letter_code
_entity_poly.pdbx_strand_id
1 'polypeptide(L)'
;GEVRKIKSAAVFSFIGAVPRTEWLPPEIEKDAKHFIRTGISLAQSPHWTARRQPFLLETSHPGVFAAGDVRSGSVKRVASAVGEGAMAVQFVHEYLKEK
;
A
#
# COMPACT_ATOMS: atom_id res chain seq x y z
N GLY A 1 -0.24 -2.23 38.84
CA GLY A 1 -1.13 -1.15 38.34
C GLY A 1 -2.53 -1.44 38.79
N GLU A 2 -3.30 -0.40 39.13
CA GLU A 2 -4.70 -0.54 39.56
C GLU A 2 -5.60 -0.73 38.33
N VAL A 3 -6.52 -1.71 38.38
CA VAL A 3 -7.47 -1.99 37.30
C VAL A 3 -8.82 -1.37 37.66
N ARG A 4 -9.43 -0.63 36.72
CA ARG A 4 -10.74 0.00 36.90
C ARG A 4 -11.70 -0.38 35.78
N LYS A 5 -12.98 -0.45 36.11
CA LYS A 5 -14.08 -0.65 35.15
C LYS A 5 -14.81 0.67 34.95
N ILE A 6 -15.09 1.01 33.69
CA ILE A 6 -15.79 2.25 33.31
C ILE A 6 -17.05 1.85 32.55
N LYS A 7 -18.19 2.46 32.89
CA LYS A 7 -19.46 2.24 32.20
C LYS A 7 -19.49 3.10 30.93
N SER A 8 -19.52 2.47 29.76
CA SER A 8 -19.50 3.14 28.45
C SER A 8 -20.53 2.54 27.51
N ALA A 9 -21.18 3.37 26.68
CA ALA A 9 -22.11 2.91 25.64
C ALA A 9 -21.38 2.36 24.40
N ALA A 10 -20.18 2.89 24.10
CA ALA A 10 -19.34 2.46 22.98
C ALA A 10 -17.86 2.76 23.26
N VAL A 11 -16.98 2.02 22.58
CA VAL A 11 -15.53 2.24 22.58
C VAL A 11 -15.03 2.06 21.16
N PHE A 12 -14.22 3.01 20.68
CA PHE A 12 -13.59 2.96 19.36
C PHE A 12 -12.08 3.02 19.53
N SER A 13 -11.36 2.08 18.92
CA SER A 13 -9.90 2.00 19.01
C SER A 13 -9.25 2.71 17.82
N PHE A 14 -8.50 3.77 18.11
CA PHE A 14 -7.72 4.54 17.13
C PHE A 14 -6.21 4.44 17.38
N ILE A 15 -5.75 3.31 17.92
CA ILE A 15 -4.34 3.07 18.25
C ILE A 15 -3.42 2.93 17.01
N GLY A 16 -4.01 2.90 15.81
CA GLY A 16 -3.30 2.75 14.54
C GLY A 16 -3.47 1.36 13.92
N ALA A 17 -2.75 1.12 12.84
CA ALA A 17 -2.74 -0.13 12.09
C ALA A 17 -1.30 -0.52 11.75
N VAL A 18 -1.02 -1.83 11.71
CA VAL A 18 0.28 -2.40 11.34
C VAL A 18 0.11 -3.21 10.05
N PRO A 19 0.74 -2.80 8.93
CA PRO A 19 0.65 -3.54 7.68
C PRO A 19 1.52 -4.80 7.73
N ARG A 20 1.06 -5.90 7.13
CA ARG A 20 1.78 -7.20 7.07
C ARG A 20 2.76 -7.24 5.89
N THR A 21 3.82 -6.44 5.97
CA THR A 21 4.76 -6.16 4.87
C THR A 21 6.20 -6.53 5.19
N GLU A 22 6.43 -7.24 6.31
CA GLU A 22 7.75 -7.62 6.80
C GLU A 22 8.42 -8.67 5.91
N TRP A 23 7.63 -9.50 5.23
CA TRP A 23 8.10 -10.54 4.32
C TRP A 23 8.56 -10.02 2.96
N LEU A 24 8.20 -8.77 2.62
CA LEU A 24 8.52 -8.19 1.32
C LEU A 24 10.02 -7.90 1.21
N PRO A 25 10.60 -8.12 0.02
CA PRO A 25 12.00 -7.86 -0.22
C PRO A 25 12.29 -6.35 -0.16
N PRO A 26 13.53 -5.93 0.14
CA PRO A 26 13.87 -4.53 0.39
C PRO A 26 13.65 -3.60 -0.81
N GLU A 27 13.63 -4.16 -2.03
CA GLU A 27 13.35 -3.43 -3.26
C GLU A 27 11.91 -2.94 -3.35
N ILE A 28 10.99 -3.47 -2.52
CA ILE A 28 9.63 -2.92 -2.35
C ILE A 28 9.66 -1.93 -1.20
N GLU A 29 9.77 -0.66 -1.56
CA GLU A 29 9.89 0.44 -0.62
C GLU A 29 8.64 0.60 0.25
N LYS A 30 8.90 0.87 1.51
CA LYS A 30 7.89 1.14 2.54
C LYS A 30 8.09 2.54 3.10
N ASP A 31 7.02 3.16 3.58
CA ASP A 31 7.12 4.40 4.35
C ASP A 31 7.62 4.13 5.78
N ALA A 32 7.79 5.21 6.57
CA ALA A 32 8.24 5.12 7.96
C ALA A 32 7.28 4.34 8.89
N LYS A 33 6.04 4.05 8.43
CA LYS A 33 5.04 3.25 9.13
C LYS A 33 4.90 1.84 8.53
N HIS A 34 5.84 1.45 7.68
CA HIS A 34 5.91 0.15 7.00
C HIS A 34 4.83 -0.11 5.94
N PHE A 35 4.06 0.90 5.50
CA PHE A 35 3.10 0.75 4.39
C PHE A 35 3.83 0.85 3.05
N ILE A 36 3.37 0.09 2.05
CA ILE A 36 4.00 0.02 0.73
C ILE A 36 3.84 1.38 0.02
N ARG A 37 4.94 1.97 -0.44
CA ARG A 37 4.91 3.15 -1.30
C ARG A 37 4.50 2.74 -2.71
N THR A 38 3.74 3.59 -3.39
CA THR A 38 3.26 3.33 -4.76
C THR A 38 3.19 4.59 -5.61
N GLY A 39 3.19 4.42 -6.93
CA GLY A 39 2.85 5.45 -7.89
C GLY A 39 4.03 6.32 -8.32
N ILE A 40 3.72 7.38 -9.07
CA ILE A 40 4.67 8.21 -9.83
C ILE A 40 5.89 8.71 -9.05
N SER A 41 5.76 8.92 -7.73
CA SER A 41 6.87 9.36 -6.88
C SER A 41 8.04 8.36 -6.85
N LEU A 42 7.79 7.10 -7.18
CA LEU A 42 8.79 6.05 -7.22
C LEU A 42 9.67 6.08 -8.48
N ALA A 43 9.39 6.95 -9.44
CA ALA A 43 10.30 7.19 -10.56
C ALA A 43 11.69 7.68 -10.09
N GLN A 44 11.78 8.22 -8.87
CA GLN A 44 13.04 8.67 -8.25
C GLN A 44 13.67 7.60 -7.32
N SER A 45 13.04 6.43 -7.19
CA SER A 45 13.56 5.33 -6.38
C SER A 45 14.85 4.77 -7.00
N PRO A 46 15.87 4.43 -6.20
CA PRO A 46 17.03 3.70 -6.70
C PRO A 46 16.69 2.27 -7.17
N HIS A 47 15.52 1.73 -6.79
CA HIS A 47 15.05 0.41 -7.20
C HIS A 47 14.22 0.44 -8.50
N TRP A 48 13.89 1.63 -9.00
CA TRP A 48 13.11 1.78 -10.22
C TRP A 48 13.99 1.54 -11.46
N THR A 49 13.70 0.47 -12.19
CA THR A 49 14.52 0.04 -13.35
C THR A 49 13.84 0.22 -14.71
N ALA A 50 12.54 0.53 -14.73
CA ALA A 50 11.81 0.72 -15.97
C ALA A 50 12.03 2.10 -16.58
N ARG A 51 12.07 2.18 -17.92
CA ARG A 51 12.24 3.47 -18.65
C ARG A 51 11.00 4.36 -18.63
N ARG A 52 9.83 3.80 -18.31
CA ARG A 52 8.56 4.52 -18.18
C ARG A 52 8.35 5.01 -16.75
N GLN A 53 7.37 5.87 -16.56
CA GLN A 53 6.89 6.21 -15.23
C GLN A 53 6.18 5.00 -14.58
N PRO A 54 6.22 4.87 -13.24
CA PRO A 54 5.39 3.93 -12.52
C PRO A 54 3.90 4.19 -12.78
N PHE A 55 3.12 3.13 -12.99
CA PHE A 55 1.68 3.22 -12.98
C PHE A 55 1.17 3.60 -11.59
N LEU A 56 -0.08 4.05 -11.51
CA LEU A 56 -0.73 4.18 -10.20
C LEU A 56 -0.79 2.80 -9.53
N LEU A 57 -0.60 2.75 -8.21
CA LEU A 57 -0.55 1.51 -7.41
C LEU A 57 0.68 0.62 -7.65
N GLU A 58 1.56 0.95 -8.60
CA GLU A 58 2.80 0.21 -8.80
C GLU A 58 3.82 0.54 -7.72
N THR A 59 4.50 -0.48 -7.21
CA THR A 59 5.54 -0.35 -6.19
C THR A 59 6.87 0.10 -6.80
N SER A 60 7.94 0.14 -6.01
CA SER A 60 9.28 0.52 -6.50
C SER A 60 9.90 -0.57 -7.37
N HIS A 61 9.31 -1.77 -7.37
CA HIS A 61 9.66 -2.84 -8.29
C HIS A 61 8.69 -2.83 -9.49
N PRO A 62 9.16 -2.57 -10.72
CA PRO A 62 8.31 -2.59 -11.91
C PRO A 62 7.55 -3.92 -12.06
N GLY A 63 6.26 -3.83 -12.40
CA GLY A 63 5.36 -4.96 -12.55
C GLY A 63 4.75 -5.50 -11.26
N VAL A 64 5.12 -4.96 -10.10
CA VAL A 64 4.54 -5.33 -8.80
C VAL A 64 3.63 -4.20 -8.32
N PHE A 65 2.39 -4.54 -7.97
CA PHE A 65 1.35 -3.59 -7.60
C PHE A 65 0.84 -3.86 -6.18
N ALA A 66 0.42 -2.80 -5.49
CA ALA A 66 -0.16 -2.86 -4.15
C ALA A 66 -1.48 -2.08 -4.09
N ALA A 67 -2.51 -2.70 -3.54
CA ALA A 67 -3.86 -2.14 -3.43
C ALA A 67 -4.41 -2.27 -2.01
N GLY A 68 -5.24 -1.30 -1.63
CA GLY A 68 -5.95 -1.27 -0.35
C GLY A 68 -5.05 -0.86 0.83
N ASP A 69 -5.46 -1.31 2.01
CA ASP A 69 -4.94 -0.81 3.29
C ASP A 69 -3.43 -1.06 3.51
N VAL A 70 -2.80 -1.91 2.71
CA VAL A 70 -1.34 -2.12 2.76
C VAL A 70 -0.54 -0.94 2.23
N ARG A 71 -1.19 -0.06 1.46
CA ARG A 71 -0.56 1.06 0.75
C ARG A 71 -0.43 2.29 1.62
N SER A 72 0.65 3.03 1.41
CA SER A 72 0.85 4.35 1.99
C SER A 72 -0.17 5.33 1.41
N GLY A 73 -0.81 6.12 2.27
CA GLY A 73 -1.83 7.10 1.87
C GLY A 73 -3.18 6.52 1.40
N SER A 74 -3.43 5.22 1.51
CA SER A 74 -4.76 4.66 1.21
C SER A 74 -5.81 5.17 2.19
N VAL A 75 -7.08 5.25 1.76
CA VAL A 75 -8.21 5.75 2.57
C VAL A 75 -8.57 4.82 3.75
N LYS A 76 -8.04 3.58 3.80
CA LYS A 76 -8.35 2.56 4.83
C LYS A 76 -9.84 2.18 4.86
N ARG A 77 -10.41 1.94 3.67
CA ARG A 77 -11.85 1.70 3.47
C ARG A 77 -12.06 0.58 2.45
N VAL A 78 -13.01 -0.30 2.74
CA VAL A 78 -13.37 -1.43 1.87
C VAL A 78 -13.67 -0.99 0.44
N ALA A 79 -14.53 0.01 0.24
CA ALA A 79 -14.88 0.47 -1.11
C ALA A 79 -13.68 0.97 -1.92
N SER A 80 -12.76 1.69 -1.27
CA SER A 80 -11.52 2.16 -1.90
C SER A 80 -10.61 0.98 -2.26
N ALA A 81 -10.46 0.02 -1.34
CA ALA A 81 -9.62 -1.16 -1.56
C ALA A 81 -10.14 -2.03 -2.72
N VAL A 82 -11.47 -2.20 -2.83
CA VAL A 82 -12.09 -2.93 -3.95
C VAL A 82 -11.79 -2.24 -5.28
N GLY A 83 -11.95 -0.91 -5.35
CA GLY A 83 -11.63 -0.14 -6.55
C GLY A 83 -10.15 -0.22 -6.93
N GLU A 84 -9.24 -0.05 -5.95
CA GLU A 84 -7.80 -0.18 -6.16
C GLU A 84 -7.41 -1.59 -6.64
N GLY A 85 -8.07 -2.64 -6.13
CA GLY A 85 -7.84 -4.01 -6.59
C GLY A 85 -8.19 -4.21 -8.07
N ALA A 86 -9.34 -3.70 -8.51
CA ALA A 86 -9.72 -3.74 -9.92
C ALA A 86 -8.75 -2.94 -10.81
N MET A 87 -8.30 -1.78 -10.34
CA MET A 87 -7.30 -0.96 -11.05
C MET A 87 -5.95 -1.65 -11.16
N ALA A 88 -5.48 -2.33 -10.10
CA ALA A 88 -4.22 -3.06 -10.13
C ALA A 88 -4.21 -4.14 -11.21
N VAL A 89 -5.32 -4.87 -11.40
CA VAL A 89 -5.46 -5.85 -12.49
C VAL A 89 -5.35 -5.18 -13.86
N GLN A 90 -6.00 -4.03 -14.06
CA GLN A 90 -5.89 -3.29 -15.31
C GLN A 90 -4.43 -2.86 -15.60
N PHE A 91 -3.70 -2.36 -14.60
CA PHE A 91 -2.30 -1.98 -14.79
C PHE A 91 -1.38 -3.17 -15.01
N VAL A 92 -1.67 -4.34 -14.43
CA VAL A 92 -0.95 -5.57 -14.77
C VAL A 92 -1.11 -5.89 -16.27
N HIS A 93 -2.32 -5.77 -16.81
CA HIS A 93 -2.53 -5.98 -18.25
C HIS A 93 -1.77 -4.97 -19.10
N GLU A 94 -1.77 -3.68 -18.73
CA GLU A 94 -0.98 -2.67 -19.46
C GLU A 94 0.53 -2.94 -19.38
N TYR A 95 1.05 -3.30 -18.20
CA TYR A 95 2.46 -3.65 -18.04
C TYR A 95 2.87 -4.83 -18.92
N LEU A 96 2.02 -5.86 -19.03
CA LEU A 96 2.33 -7.04 -19.83
C LEU A 96 2.30 -6.77 -21.34
N LYS A 97 1.63 -5.72 -21.82
CA LYS A 97 1.67 -5.31 -23.24
C LYS A 97 3.00 -4.66 -23.63
N GLU A 98 3.73 -4.11 -22.67
CA GLU A 98 5.01 -3.41 -22.90
C GLU A 98 6.23 -4.35 -22.87
N LYS A 99 6.03 -5.62 -22.53
CA LYS A 99 7.06 -6.67 -22.59
C LYS A 99 7.11 -7.32 -23.97
#